data_AF-A0A353DRM5-F1
#
_entry.id   AF-A0A353DRM5-F1
#
_cell.length_a   1.000
_cell.length_b   1.000
_cell.length_c   1.000
_cell.angle_alpha   90.00
_cell.angle_beta   90.00
_cell.angle_gamma   90.00
#
_symmetry.space_group_name_H-M   'P 1'
#
loop_
_entity.id
_entity.type
_entity.pdbx_description
1 polymer ?
#
loop_
_entity_poly.entity_id
_entity_poly.type
_entity_poly.pdbx_seq_one_letter_code
_entity_poly.pdbx_strand_id
1 'polypeptide(L)'
;FVTAMIGAISIGVGIDYSIHMTIRFREELNRNESKILAVQKAAGGTGVALVASAASSIVGFAIMGFAPMPMFASYGQLTSLMIFFALISSLVVLPALLTLVTPEQTRKVK
;
A
#
# COMPACT_ATOMS: atom_id res chain seq x y z
N PHE A 1 -1.71 21.83 -13.84
CA PHE A 1 -1.81 21.88 -12.37
C PHE A 1 -2.33 20.57 -11.78
N VAL A 2 -3.51 20.09 -12.20
CA VAL A 2 -4.13 18.86 -11.66
C VAL A 2 -3.22 17.62 -11.76
N THR A 3 -2.47 17.46 -12.85
CA THR A 3 -1.52 16.34 -13.04
C THR A 3 -0.39 16.33 -12.01
N ALA A 4 0.17 17.50 -11.68
CA ALA A 4 1.20 17.63 -10.64
C ALA A 4 0.64 17.32 -9.25
N MET A 5 -0.61 17.70 -8.98
CA MET A 5 -1.30 17.36 -7.72
C MET A 5 -1.52 15.85 -7.59
N ILE A 6 -2.02 15.20 -8.65
CA ILE A 6 -2.18 13.74 -8.70
C ILE A 6 -0.82 13.06 -8.47
N GLY A 7 0.24 13.56 -9.09
CA GLY A 7 1.60 13.04 -8.89
C GLY A 7 2.07 13.15 -7.44
N ALA A 8 1.87 14.30 -6.80
CA ALA A 8 2.25 14.51 -5.40
C ALA A 8 1.46 13.61 -4.44
N ILE A 9 0.14 13.52 -4.63
CA ILE A 9 -0.72 12.62 -3.85
C ILE A 9 -0.31 11.17 -4.08
N SER A 10 0.03 10.82 -5.31
CA SER A 10 0.43 9.47 -5.69
C SER A 10 1.64 8.98 -4.91
N ILE A 11 2.67 9.83 -4.86
CA ILE A 11 3.87 9.55 -4.08
C ILE A 11 3.53 9.44 -2.59
N GLY A 12 2.73 10.36 -2.06
CA GLY A 12 2.33 10.36 -0.65
C GLY A 12 1.60 9.07 -0.23
N VAL A 13 0.56 8.68 -0.96
CA VAL A 13 -0.23 7.47 -0.67
C VAL A 13 0.59 6.20 -0.86
N GLY A 14 1.39 6.13 -1.93
CA GLY A 14 2.27 4.98 -2.18
C GLY A 14 3.31 4.78 -1.08
N ILE A 15 3.92 5.86 -0.60
CA ILE A 15 4.86 5.82 0.51
C ILE A 15 4.16 5.42 1.81
N ASP A 16 2.99 5.98 2.11
CA ASP A 16 2.24 5.69 3.34
C ASP A 16 1.92 4.20 3.47
N TYR A 17 1.33 3.60 2.42
CA TYR A 17 1.00 2.17 2.42
C TYR A 17 2.25 1.31 2.52
N SER A 18 3.32 1.69 1.80
CA SER A 18 4.59 0.96 1.83
C SER A 18 5.25 0.99 3.20
N ILE A 19 5.22 2.14 3.89
CA ILE A 19 5.78 2.30 5.24
C ILE A 19 5.01 1.42 6.22
N HIS A 20 3.68 1.48 6.23
CA HIS A 20 2.86 0.67 7.12
C HIS A 20 3.11 -0.82 6.94
N MET A 21 3.15 -1.28 5.69
CA MET A 21 3.41 -2.68 5.37
C MET A 21 4.84 -3.10 5.76
N THR A 22 5.83 -2.25 5.49
CA THR A 22 7.24 -2.53 5.82
C THR A 22 7.48 -2.58 7.32
N ILE A 23 6.92 -1.64 8.08
CA ILE A 23 7.04 -1.63 9.55
C ILE A 23 6.45 -2.92 10.11
N ARG A 24 5.24 -3.29 9.68
CA ARG A 24 4.59 -4.51 10.15
C ARG A 24 5.37 -5.76 9.78
N PHE A 25 5.89 -5.83 8.55
CA PHE A 25 6.76 -6.93 8.14
C PHE A 25 8.00 -7.04 9.03
N ARG A 26 8.68 -5.92 9.34
CA ARG A 26 9.86 -5.93 10.22
C ARG A 26 9.53 -6.33 11.66
N GLU A 27 8.39 -5.89 12.19
CA GLU A 27 7.90 -6.33 13.51
C GLU A 27 7.67 -7.84 13.55
N GLU A 28 7.00 -8.39 12.54
CA GLU A 28 6.75 -9.84 12.46
C GLU A 28 8.02 -10.62 12.18
N LEU A 29 8.95 -10.10 11.38
CA LEU A 29 10.24 -10.76 11.15
C LEU A 29 11.08 -10.83 12.43
N ASN A 30 11.05 -9.81 13.28
CA ASN A 30 11.75 -9.87 14.57
C ASN A 30 11.12 -10.87 15.55
N ARG A 31 9.85 -11.27 15.33
CA ARG A 31 9.10 -12.22 16.16
C ARG A 31 9.11 -13.65 15.61
N ASN A 32 9.33 -13.83 14.31
CA ASN A 32 9.24 -15.11 13.62
C ASN A 32 10.50 -15.35 12.78
N GLU A 33 11.02 -16.57 12.74
CA GLU A 33 12.27 -16.87 12.00
C GLU A 33 12.07 -16.94 10.48
N SER A 34 10.82 -17.14 10.01
CA SER A 34 10.49 -17.24 8.60
C SER A 34 9.99 -15.92 8.02
N LYS A 35 10.69 -15.42 7.00
CA LYS A 35 10.28 -14.24 6.22
C LYS A 35 8.92 -14.41 5.53
N ILE A 36 8.58 -15.63 5.10
CA ILE A 36 7.29 -15.93 4.47
C ILE A 36 6.17 -15.78 5.50
N LEU A 37 6.38 -16.32 6.69
CA LEU A 37 5.41 -16.23 7.77
C LEU A 37 5.24 -14.77 8.25
N ALA A 38 6.33 -14.00 8.29
CA ALA A 38 6.29 -12.58 8.60
C ALA A 38 5.46 -11.77 7.58
N VAL A 39 5.64 -12.04 6.27
CA VAL A 39 4.81 -11.41 5.22
C VAL A 39 3.34 -11.79 5.38
N GLN A 40 3.02 -13.07 5.60
CA GLN A 40 1.65 -13.54 5.76
C GLN A 40 0.95 -12.85 6.94
N LYS A 41 1.62 -12.75 8.10
CA LYS A 41 1.07 -12.05 9.27
C LYS A 41 0.93 -10.55 9.04
N ALA A 42 1.89 -9.92 8.38
CA ALA A 42 1.80 -8.50 8.04
C ALA A 42 0.63 -8.21 7.09
N ALA A 43 0.43 -9.05 6.07
CA ALA A 43 -0.66 -8.95 5.12
C ALA A 43 -2.03 -9.19 5.79
N GLY A 44 -2.13 -10.20 6.68
CA GLY A 44 -3.38 -10.53 7.38
C GLY A 44 -3.83 -9.46 8.39
N GLY A 45 -2.88 -8.72 8.98
CA GLY A 45 -3.19 -7.62 9.91
C GLY A 45 -3.24 -6.26 9.20
N THR A 46 -2.08 -5.67 8.98
CA THR A 46 -1.95 -4.33 8.39
C THR A 46 -2.43 -4.31 6.94
N GLY A 47 -2.21 -5.38 6.16
CA GLY A 47 -2.70 -5.42 4.78
C GLY A 47 -4.22 -5.27 4.69
N VAL A 48 -4.99 -5.92 5.57
CA VAL A 48 -6.45 -5.76 5.63
C VAL A 48 -6.85 -4.33 5.99
N ALA A 49 -6.15 -3.70 6.94
CA ALA A 49 -6.40 -2.30 7.29
C ALA A 49 -6.12 -1.34 6.11
N LEU A 50 -5.06 -1.60 5.34
CA LEU A 50 -4.73 -0.84 4.13
C LEU A 50 -5.82 -1.00 3.06
N VAL A 51 -6.34 -2.21 2.84
CA VAL A 51 -7.46 -2.44 1.90
C VAL A 51 -8.69 -1.64 2.31
N ALA A 52 -9.07 -1.66 3.59
CA ALA A 52 -10.23 -0.90 4.06
C ALA A 52 -10.04 0.62 3.88
N SER A 53 -8.86 1.14 4.20
CA SER A 53 -8.49 2.54 3.99
C SER A 53 -8.55 2.93 2.51
N ALA A 54 -7.90 2.15 1.64
CA ALA A 54 -7.90 2.37 0.20
C ALA A 54 -9.30 2.31 -0.39
N ALA A 55 -10.11 1.32 0.00
CA ALA A 55 -11.49 1.18 -0.47
C ALA A 55 -12.32 2.42 -0.14
N SER A 56 -12.24 2.93 1.09
CA SER A 56 -12.97 4.15 1.48
C SER A 56 -12.55 5.38 0.65
N SER A 57 -11.25 5.51 0.38
CA SER A 57 -10.70 6.62 -0.41
C SER A 57 -11.05 6.52 -1.89
N ILE A 58 -10.96 5.30 -2.46
CA ILE A 58 -11.38 4.98 -3.83
C ILE A 58 -12.85 5.35 -4.01
N VAL A 59 -13.74 4.94 -3.10
CA VAL A 59 -15.17 5.29 -3.17
C VAL A 59 -15.36 6.80 -3.11
N GLY A 60 -14.68 7.50 -2.19
CA GLY A 60 -14.77 8.96 -2.07
C GLY A 60 -14.37 9.69 -3.35
N PHE A 61 -13.24 9.32 -3.96
CA PHE A 61 -12.78 9.92 -5.22
C PHE A 61 -13.57 9.45 -6.44
N ALA A 62 -14.08 8.22 -6.45
CA ALA A 62 -14.92 7.71 -7.53
C ALA A 62 -16.24 8.47 -7.62
N ILE A 63 -16.86 8.84 -6.49
CA ILE A 63 -18.06 9.69 -6.46
C ILE A 63 -17.79 11.05 -7.11
N MET A 64 -16.62 11.64 -6.85
CA MET A 64 -16.19 12.89 -7.49
C MET A 64 -16.06 12.75 -9.02
N GLY A 65 -15.89 11.52 -9.53
CA GLY A 65 -15.94 11.17 -10.95
C GLY A 65 -17.26 11.49 -11.64
N PHE A 66 -18.36 11.67 -10.90
CA PHE A 66 -19.68 12.05 -11.42
C PHE A 66 -19.93 13.57 -11.38
N ALA A 67 -18.92 14.36 -11.02
CA ALA A 67 -19.07 15.81 -10.96
C ALA A 67 -19.41 16.42 -12.34
N PRO A 68 -20.33 17.41 -12.41
CA PRO A 68 -20.70 18.07 -13.68
C PRO A 68 -19.54 18.80 -14.35
N MET A 69 -18.54 19.22 -13.58
CA MET A 69 -17.34 19.86 -14.09
C MET A 69 -16.30 18.80 -14.52
N PRO A 70 -15.90 18.76 -15.81
CA PRO A 70 -14.98 17.74 -16.33
C PRO A 70 -13.63 17.67 -15.61
N MET A 71 -13.15 18.79 -15.09
CA MET A 71 -11.91 18.87 -14.32
C MET A 71 -11.98 18.02 -13.04
N PHE A 72 -13.08 18.11 -12.29
CA PHE A 72 -13.27 17.36 -11.06
C PHE A 72 -13.57 15.89 -11.34
N ALA A 73 -14.35 15.59 -12.38
CA ALA A 73 -14.61 14.22 -12.81
C ALA A 73 -13.30 13.47 -13.16
N SER A 74 -12.45 14.08 -13.98
CA SER A 74 -11.16 13.49 -14.37
C SER A 74 -10.23 13.32 -13.17
N TYR A 75 -10.20 14.31 -12.26
CA TYR A 75 -9.39 14.22 -11.05
C TYR A 75 -9.84 13.08 -10.12
N GLY A 76 -11.15 12.91 -9.91
CA GLY A 76 -11.70 11.82 -9.10
C GLY A 76 -11.36 10.44 -9.66
N GLN A 77 -11.57 10.25 -10.96
CA GLN A 77 -11.27 8.99 -11.64
C GLN A 77 -9.77 8.63 -11.59
N LEU A 78 -8.90 9.58 -11.93
CA LEU A 78 -7.44 9.35 -11.93
C LEU A 78 -6.91 9.10 -10.51
N THR A 79 -7.38 9.84 -9.51
CA THR A 79 -6.93 9.66 -8.12
C THR A 79 -7.40 8.33 -7.56
N SER A 80 -8.65 7.93 -7.82
CA SER A 80 -9.18 6.62 -7.45
C SER A 80 -8.35 5.48 -8.05
N LEU A 81 -8.02 5.56 -9.34
CA LEU A 81 -7.22 4.55 -10.02
C LEU A 81 -5.79 4.49 -9.47
N MET A 82 -5.20 5.65 -9.17
CA MET A 82 -3.88 5.75 -8.55
C MET A 82 -3.86 5.05 -7.19
N ILE A 83 -4.83 5.32 -6.30
CA ILE A 83 -4.89 4.71 -4.97
C ILE A 83 -4.97 3.17 -5.09
N PHE A 84 -5.77 2.69 -6.04
CA PHE A 84 -5.86 1.27 -6.34
C PHE A 84 -4.50 0.67 -6.73
N PHE A 85 -3.74 1.32 -7.60
CA PHE A 85 -2.40 0.86 -7.96
C PHE A 85 -1.38 0.96 -6.81
N ALA A 86 -1.45 1.99 -5.97
CA ALA A 86 -0.62 2.05 -4.76
C ALA A 86 -0.91 0.90 -3.79
N LEU A 87 -2.18 0.56 -3.60
CA LEU A 87 -2.57 -0.59 -2.79
C LEU A 87 -2.00 -1.90 -3.34
N ILE A 88 -2.17 -2.15 -4.64
CA ILE A 88 -1.61 -3.36 -5.28
C ILE A 88 -0.10 -3.40 -5.14
N SER A 89 0.57 -2.27 -5.39
CA SER A 89 2.03 -2.18 -5.25
C SER A 89 2.48 -2.52 -3.83
N SER A 90 1.79 -1.97 -2.82
CA SER A 90 2.11 -2.20 -1.41
C SER A 90 1.80 -3.63 -0.92
N LEU A 91 0.76 -4.28 -1.45
CA LEU A 91 0.35 -5.62 -0.99
C LEU A 91 0.94 -6.77 -1.81
N VAL A 92 1.41 -6.51 -3.03
CA VAL A 92 1.92 -7.55 -3.94
C VAL A 92 3.39 -7.33 -4.27
N VAL A 93 3.73 -6.15 -4.81
CA VAL A 93 5.09 -5.87 -5.29
C VAL A 93 6.05 -5.74 -4.12
N LEU A 94 5.68 -4.94 -3.11
CA LEU A 94 6.52 -4.69 -1.95
C LEU A 94 6.82 -5.96 -1.14
N PRO A 95 5.86 -6.84 -0.79
CA PRO A 95 6.17 -8.05 -0.05
C PRO A 95 7.04 -9.02 -0.84
N ALA A 96 6.84 -9.13 -2.16
CA ALA A 96 7.72 -9.91 -3.02
C ALA A 96 9.16 -9.38 -2.96
N LEU A 97 9.36 -8.07 -3.10
CA LEU A 97 10.67 -7.43 -2.97
C LEU A 97 11.28 -7.63 -1.57
N LEU A 98 10.50 -7.46 -0.51
CA LEU A 98 10.95 -7.69 0.86
C LEU A 98 11.42 -9.14 1.06
N THR A 99 10.70 -10.13 0.53
CA THR A 99 11.12 -11.54 0.63
C THR A 99 12.37 -11.88 -0.17
N LEU A 100 12.61 -11.19 -1.28
CA LEU A 100 13.81 -11.36 -2.12
C LEU A 100 15.04 -10.72 -1.47
N VAL A 101 14.91 -9.51 -0.96
CA VAL A 101 16.03 -8.72 -0.42
C VAL A 101 16.39 -9.13 1.01
N THR A 102 15.42 -9.65 1.79
CA THR A 102 15.66 -10.02 3.18
C THR A 102 16.32 -11.42 3.27
N PRO A 103 17.56 -11.52 3.77
CA PRO A 103 18.19 -12.82 4.03
C PRO A 103 17.48 -13.54 5.18
N GLU A 104 17.46 -14.88 5.15
CA GLU A 104 16.91 -15.68 6.25
C GLU A 104 17.69 -15.43 7.54
N GLN A 105 16.98 -15.03 8.59
CA GLN A 105 17.56 -14.85 9.91
C GLN A 105 17.80 -16.22 10.53
N THR A 106 18.97 -16.81 10.27
CA THR A 106 19.45 -17.97 11.02
C THR A 106 19.74 -17.50 12.44
N ARG A 107 18.75 -17.58 13.32
CA ARG A 107 18.94 -17.30 14.75
C ARG A 107 19.94 -18.33 15.26
N LYS A 108 21.20 -17.91 15.48
CA LYS A 108 22.17 -18.70 16.23
C LYS A 108 21.55 -18.95 17.61
N VAL A 109 21.11 -20.18 17.85
CA VAL A 109 20.76 -20.69 19.17
C VAL A 109 21.99 -20.46 20.04
N LYS A 110 21.83 -19.63 21.06
CA LYS A 110 22.83 -19.42 22.10
C LYS A 110 22.64 -20.48 23.18
#